data_AF-A0A2D6NHK7-F1
#
_entry.id   AF-A0A2D6NHK7-F1
#
_cell.length_a   1.000
_cell.length_b   1.000
_cell.length_c   1.000
_cell.angle_alpha   90.00
_cell.angle_beta   90.00
_cell.angle_gamma   90.00
#
_symmetry.space_group_name_H-M   'P 1'
#
loop_
_entity.id
_entity.type
_entity.pdbx_description
1 polymer ?
#
loop_
_entity_poly.entity_id
_entity_poly.type
_entity_poly.pdbx_seq_one_letter_code
_entity_poly.pdbx_strand_id
1 'polypeptide(L)'
;MGVELLDRRVAECVGLWLAEGDNKTRMEITFTNNCWPLIDHFFKTIKKIFNIENFRFRIYTYTPNGSKVQIPIKGIRKRYYLHKRATKPYFILRLASVEIVKEWKKIVRDTLANKDFSPYVLRGFFAGEGNIHSGAHNNRVLRIAQGIRKKYIEDLLNQIGITKYSFYAPKRYYLIWNKKNWDIFAKLKIADLHPDKKERFWRLYSSFKEEHYSPNYLIEEVYKNLNSPKTTRELAKIYKRSFARLQDVVILLKKQGRISNFQIGSVSYWTKDENELIISKIKKKYLEFSKSPRLTFEFSKKFKVDWQSSNRRLKELEKLELVRRREDKKWIKTQAKKKITVIG
;
A
#
# COMPACT_ATOMS: atom_id res chain seq x y z
N MET A 1 -21.30 -29.12 -22.16
CA MET A 1 -20.85 -28.86 -20.78
C MET A 1 -20.93 -27.36 -20.53
N GLY A 2 -21.71 -26.94 -19.52
CA GLY A 2 -22.00 -25.53 -19.25
C GLY A 2 -20.76 -24.75 -18.78
N VAL A 3 -20.59 -23.54 -19.31
CA VAL A 3 -19.46 -22.64 -19.10
C VAL A 3 -19.61 -21.92 -17.76
N GLU A 4 -19.35 -22.62 -16.66
CA GLU A 4 -19.30 -22.05 -15.31
C GLU A 4 -17.90 -22.26 -14.66
N LEU A 5 -16.85 -22.14 -15.48
CA LEU A 5 -15.46 -22.51 -15.11
C LEU A 5 -14.44 -21.37 -15.24
N LEU A 6 -14.85 -20.15 -15.58
CA LEU A 6 -13.93 -19.01 -15.61
C LEU A 6 -13.68 -18.52 -14.17
N ASP A 7 -12.55 -18.94 -13.61
CA ASP A 7 -12.05 -18.45 -12.33
C ASP A 7 -10.69 -17.75 -12.46
N ARG A 8 -10.21 -17.20 -11.34
CA ARG A 8 -8.93 -16.48 -11.26
C ARG A 8 -7.73 -17.34 -11.69
N ARG A 9 -7.75 -18.65 -11.43
CA ARG A 9 -6.65 -19.57 -11.79
C ARG A 9 -6.64 -19.87 -13.28
N VAL A 10 -7.82 -19.97 -13.89
CA VAL A 10 -7.93 -20.09 -15.36
C VAL A 10 -7.30 -18.86 -16.01
N ALA A 11 -7.63 -17.66 -15.54
CA ALA A 11 -7.04 -16.42 -16.05
C ALA A 11 -5.51 -16.34 -15.85
N GLU A 12 -4.98 -16.77 -14.70
CA GLU A 12 -3.54 -16.92 -14.48
C GLU A 12 -2.91 -17.89 -15.49
N CYS A 13 -3.55 -19.03 -15.76
CA CYS A 13 -3.06 -20.00 -16.76
C CYS A 13 -3.12 -19.45 -18.19
N VAL A 14 -4.16 -18.69 -18.54
CA VAL A 14 -4.22 -17.95 -19.82
C VAL A 14 -3.01 -17.02 -19.94
N GLY A 15 -2.70 -16.26 -18.89
CA GLY A 15 -1.51 -15.40 -18.84
C GLY A 15 -0.20 -16.17 -19.02
N LEU A 16 -0.02 -17.28 -18.32
CA LEU A 16 1.15 -18.16 -18.44
C LEU A 16 1.31 -18.73 -19.85
N TRP A 17 0.20 -19.17 -20.47
CA TRP A 17 0.21 -19.71 -21.82
C TRP A 17 0.49 -18.65 -22.88
N LEU A 18 -0.02 -17.44 -22.71
CA LEU A 18 0.29 -16.32 -23.60
C LEU A 18 1.76 -15.89 -23.52
N ALA A 19 2.40 -16.10 -22.36
CA ALA A 19 3.81 -15.82 -22.14
C ALA A 19 4.73 -16.90 -22.74
N GLU A 20 4.52 -18.17 -22.36
CA GLU A 20 5.50 -19.25 -22.62
C GLU A 20 4.90 -20.47 -23.34
N GLY A 21 3.65 -20.36 -23.79
CA GLY A 21 2.96 -21.41 -24.53
C GLY A 21 3.16 -21.29 -26.04
N ASP A 22 2.95 -22.39 -26.75
CA ASP A 22 2.93 -22.38 -28.20
C ASP A 22 1.51 -22.11 -28.73
N ASN A 23 1.30 -20.92 -29.28
CA ASN A 23 0.03 -20.55 -29.92
C ASN A 23 -0.08 -21.01 -31.39
N LYS A 24 1.04 -21.38 -32.03
CA LYS A 24 1.08 -21.75 -33.45
C LYS A 24 0.53 -23.16 -33.68
N THR A 25 0.73 -24.07 -32.74
CA THR A 25 0.25 -25.44 -32.87
C THR A 25 -1.27 -25.53 -32.73
N ARG A 26 -1.86 -26.44 -33.51
CA ARG A 26 -3.30 -26.75 -33.47
C ARG A 26 -3.59 -28.11 -32.81
N MET A 27 -2.54 -28.85 -32.46
CA MET A 27 -2.62 -30.25 -32.02
C MET A 27 -2.41 -30.44 -30.53
N GLU A 28 -1.70 -29.52 -29.87
CA GLU A 28 -1.37 -29.64 -28.47
C GLU A 28 -1.37 -28.30 -27.74
N ILE A 29 -1.72 -28.34 -26.45
CA ILE A 29 -1.47 -27.25 -25.52
C ILE A 29 -0.10 -27.50 -24.92
N THR A 30 0.79 -26.53 -25.03
CA THR A 30 2.13 -26.59 -24.45
C THR A 30 2.34 -25.44 -23.48
N PHE A 31 3.09 -25.71 -22.41
CA PHE A 31 3.58 -24.67 -21.51
C PHE A 31 5.00 -25.03 -21.09
N THR A 32 5.92 -24.10 -21.32
CA THR A 32 7.34 -24.28 -21.00
C THR A 32 7.72 -23.37 -19.85
N ASN A 33 8.39 -23.87 -18.83
CA ASN A 33 8.91 -23.03 -17.77
C ASN A 33 10.03 -23.72 -16.99
N ASN A 34 10.91 -22.96 -16.36
CA ASN A 34 11.93 -23.48 -15.44
C ASN A 34 11.44 -23.53 -13.97
N CYS A 35 10.33 -22.87 -13.65
CA CYS A 35 9.74 -22.85 -12.33
C CYS A 35 8.71 -23.99 -12.16
N TRP A 36 9.06 -25.00 -11.37
CA TRP A 36 8.18 -26.15 -11.11
C TRP A 36 6.79 -25.76 -10.56
N PRO A 37 6.66 -24.86 -9.56
CA PRO A 37 5.36 -24.40 -9.07
C PRO A 37 4.42 -23.86 -10.16
N LEU A 38 4.95 -23.20 -11.21
CA LEU A 38 4.13 -22.72 -12.32
C LEU A 38 3.64 -23.87 -13.21
N ILE A 39 4.50 -24.87 -13.46
CA ILE A 39 4.13 -26.08 -14.21
C ILE A 39 3.03 -26.86 -13.50
N ASP A 40 3.18 -27.05 -12.18
CA ASP A 40 2.19 -27.73 -11.35
C ASP A 40 0.87 -26.96 -11.28
N HIS A 41 0.92 -25.64 -11.12
CA HIS A 41 -0.25 -24.77 -11.17
C HIS A 41 -0.99 -24.90 -12.50
N PHE A 42 -0.27 -24.79 -13.62
CA PHE A 42 -0.85 -24.92 -14.96
C PHE A 42 -1.47 -26.31 -15.18
N PHE A 43 -0.74 -27.37 -14.82
CA PHE A 43 -1.22 -28.75 -14.91
C PHE A 43 -2.52 -28.96 -14.12
N LYS A 44 -2.55 -28.58 -12.84
CA LYS A 44 -3.73 -28.76 -11.97
C LYS A 44 -4.95 -28.02 -12.51
N THR A 45 -4.76 -26.80 -13.00
CA THR A 45 -5.85 -26.00 -13.57
C THR A 45 -6.37 -26.61 -14.86
N ILE A 46 -5.51 -26.98 -15.81
CA ILE A 46 -5.93 -27.61 -17.07
C ILE A 46 -6.62 -28.96 -16.81
N LYS A 47 -6.08 -29.80 -15.91
CA LYS A 47 -6.70 -31.08 -15.56
C LYS A 47 -8.10 -30.89 -15.00
N LYS A 48 -8.31 -29.87 -14.15
CA LYS A 48 -9.62 -29.53 -13.57
C LYS A 48 -10.60 -29.04 -14.64
N ILE A 49 -10.19 -28.10 -15.50
CA ILE A 49 -11.06 -27.50 -16.53
C ILE A 49 -11.70 -28.57 -17.42
N PHE A 50 -10.87 -29.49 -17.91
CA PHE A 50 -11.33 -30.48 -18.88
C PHE A 50 -11.85 -31.78 -18.22
N ASN A 51 -11.93 -31.82 -16.88
CA ASN A 51 -12.31 -32.98 -16.07
C ASN A 51 -11.64 -34.29 -16.53
N ILE A 52 -10.33 -34.22 -16.74
CA ILE A 52 -9.59 -35.26 -17.44
C ILE A 52 -9.06 -36.31 -16.46
N GLU A 53 -9.61 -37.52 -16.53
CA GLU A 53 -9.01 -38.70 -15.92
C GLU A 53 -8.08 -39.45 -16.89
N ASN A 54 -8.36 -39.43 -18.20
CA ASN A 54 -7.76 -40.35 -19.17
C ASN A 54 -6.85 -39.74 -20.27
N PHE A 55 -6.61 -38.42 -20.30
CA PHE A 55 -5.68 -37.89 -21.31
C PHE A 55 -4.22 -38.05 -20.92
N ARG A 56 -3.41 -38.31 -21.96
CA ARG A 56 -1.98 -38.58 -21.85
C ARG A 56 -1.18 -37.29 -21.78
N PHE A 57 -1.27 -36.57 -20.65
CA PHE A 57 -0.30 -35.53 -20.35
C PHE A 57 1.11 -36.10 -20.46
N ARG A 58 2.00 -35.30 -21.05
CA ARG A 58 3.43 -35.60 -21.14
C ARG A 58 4.20 -34.45 -20.52
N ILE A 59 5.23 -34.78 -19.78
CA ILE A 59 6.18 -33.80 -19.29
C ILE A 59 7.58 -34.18 -19.77
N TYR A 60 8.21 -33.21 -20.43
CA TYR A 60 9.58 -33.31 -20.91
C TYR A 60 10.44 -32.48 -19.98
N THR A 61 11.43 -33.12 -19.34
CA THR A 61 12.38 -32.45 -18.47
C THR A 61 13.72 -32.39 -19.18
N TYR A 62 14.24 -31.18 -19.36
CA TYR A 62 15.56 -30.96 -19.91
C TYR A 62 16.48 -30.52 -18.80
N THR A 63 17.61 -31.21 -18.63
CA THR A 63 18.62 -30.88 -17.63
C THR A 63 20.01 -30.72 -18.27
N PRO A 64 20.89 -29.87 -17.69
CA PRO A 64 22.22 -29.63 -18.24
C PRO A 64 23.11 -30.89 -18.28
N ASN A 65 22.88 -31.80 -17.34
CA ASN A 65 23.65 -33.03 -17.10
C ASN A 65 22.86 -34.31 -17.35
N GLY A 66 21.62 -34.23 -17.85
CA GLY A 66 20.75 -35.40 -18.06
C GLY A 66 20.21 -36.03 -16.76
N SER A 67 20.43 -35.40 -15.60
CA SER A 67 19.89 -35.88 -14.32
C SER A 67 18.36 -35.96 -14.32
N LYS A 68 17.83 -36.96 -13.60
CA LYS A 68 16.39 -37.12 -13.39
C LYS A 68 15.93 -36.20 -12.28
N VAL A 69 15.07 -35.24 -12.61
CA VAL A 69 14.37 -34.40 -11.61
C VAL A 69 13.14 -35.16 -11.11
N GLN A 70 12.94 -35.18 -9.79
CA GLN A 70 11.76 -35.77 -9.18
C GLN A 70 10.54 -34.89 -9.49
N ILE A 71 9.60 -35.44 -10.25
CA ILE A 71 8.32 -34.78 -10.56
C ILE A 71 7.23 -35.39 -9.67
N PRO A 72 6.64 -34.64 -8.73
CA PRO A 72 5.65 -35.15 -7.77
C PRO A 72 4.27 -35.48 -8.37
N ILE A 73 4.10 -35.41 -9.70
CA ILE A 73 2.83 -35.70 -10.35
C ILE A 73 2.73 -37.18 -10.75
N LYS A 74 1.63 -37.82 -10.36
CA LYS A 74 1.25 -39.19 -10.74
C LYS A 74 0.44 -39.19 -12.05
N GLY A 75 0.49 -40.28 -12.81
CA GLY A 75 -0.32 -40.46 -14.02
C GLY A 75 0.13 -39.69 -15.26
N ILE A 76 1.28 -39.00 -15.23
CA ILE A 76 1.86 -38.31 -16.38
C ILE A 76 3.02 -39.13 -16.97
N ARG A 77 3.11 -39.19 -18.31
CA ARG A 77 4.29 -39.75 -18.99
C ARG A 77 5.47 -38.79 -18.87
N LYS A 78 6.55 -39.22 -18.20
CA LYS A 78 7.76 -38.43 -17.97
C LYS A 78 8.84 -38.81 -18.98
N ARG A 79 9.49 -37.82 -19.58
CA ARG A 79 10.64 -38.00 -20.47
C ARG A 79 11.76 -37.07 -20.02
N TYR A 80 12.99 -37.56 -20.01
CA TYR A 80 14.16 -36.82 -19.56
C TYR A 80 15.14 -36.67 -20.71
N TYR A 81 15.69 -35.47 -20.88
CA TYR A 81 16.58 -35.12 -21.98
C TYR A 81 17.78 -34.33 -21.47
N LEU A 82 18.92 -34.54 -22.10
CA LEU A 82 20.11 -33.73 -21.92
C LEU A 82 20.00 -32.46 -22.78
N HIS A 83 20.20 -31.29 -22.18
CA HIS A 83 20.37 -30.04 -22.92
C HIS A 83 21.61 -29.29 -22.41
N LYS A 84 22.76 -29.54 -23.05
CA LYS A 84 24.08 -29.03 -22.64
C LYS A 84 24.17 -27.50 -22.50
N ARG A 85 23.32 -26.74 -23.22
CA ARG A 85 23.31 -25.26 -23.18
C ARG A 85 22.39 -24.69 -22.10
N ALA A 86 21.53 -25.50 -21.49
CA ALA A 86 20.67 -25.05 -20.42
C ALA A 86 21.51 -24.78 -19.17
N THR A 87 21.25 -23.68 -18.46
CA THR A 87 21.90 -23.37 -17.18
C THR A 87 21.14 -23.95 -16.00
N LYS A 88 19.84 -24.18 -16.15
CA LYS A 88 18.94 -24.76 -15.15
C LYS A 88 18.00 -25.77 -15.82
N PRO A 89 17.46 -26.74 -15.05
CA PRO A 89 16.37 -27.57 -15.52
C PRO A 89 15.19 -26.73 -16.01
N TYR A 90 14.54 -27.18 -17.07
CA TYR A 90 13.24 -26.66 -17.48
C TYR A 90 12.30 -27.78 -17.93
N PHE A 91 11.02 -27.47 -17.92
CA PHE A 91 9.94 -28.41 -18.13
C PHE A 91 9.09 -27.96 -19.30
N ILE A 92 8.69 -28.90 -20.15
CA ILE A 92 7.68 -28.69 -21.18
C ILE A 92 6.51 -29.61 -20.83
N LEU A 93 5.40 -29.03 -20.39
CA LEU A 93 4.14 -29.74 -20.22
C LEU A 93 3.40 -29.74 -21.55
N ARG A 94 2.92 -30.91 -21.99
CA ARG A 94 2.16 -31.06 -23.22
C ARG A 94 0.88 -31.86 -23.00
N LEU A 95 -0.19 -31.38 -23.62
CA LEU A 95 -1.49 -32.05 -23.73
C LEU A 95 -1.90 -32.11 -25.20
N ALA A 96 -1.77 -33.28 -25.81
CA ALA A 96 -2.12 -33.50 -27.22
C ALA A 96 -3.60 -33.83 -27.37
N SER A 97 -4.37 -32.90 -27.94
CA SER A 97 -5.76 -33.08 -28.34
C SER A 97 -6.22 -31.85 -29.14
N VAL A 98 -6.65 -32.07 -30.38
CA VAL A 98 -7.13 -31.00 -31.26
C VAL A 98 -8.40 -30.35 -30.70
N GLU A 99 -9.31 -31.14 -30.14
CA GLU A 99 -10.58 -30.67 -29.55
C GLU A 99 -10.33 -29.78 -28.34
N ILE A 100 -9.47 -30.23 -27.42
CA ILE A 100 -9.10 -29.46 -26.23
C ILE A 100 -8.38 -28.17 -26.62
N VAL A 101 -7.53 -28.18 -27.65
CA VAL A 101 -6.87 -26.95 -28.12
C VAL A 101 -7.89 -25.93 -28.64
N LYS A 102 -8.92 -26.38 -29.38
CA LYS A 102 -10.00 -25.50 -29.84
C LYS A 102 -10.76 -24.89 -28.66
N GLU A 103 -11.10 -25.70 -27.66
CA GLU A 103 -11.78 -25.26 -26.45
C GLU A 103 -10.91 -24.30 -25.62
N TRP A 104 -9.63 -24.60 -25.43
CA TRP A 104 -8.69 -23.71 -24.75
C TRP A 104 -8.56 -22.36 -25.44
N LYS A 105 -8.47 -22.34 -26.78
CA LYS A 105 -8.46 -21.07 -27.54
C LYS A 105 -9.77 -20.28 -27.39
N LYS A 106 -10.91 -20.94 -27.17
CA LYS A 106 -12.17 -20.28 -26.80
C LYS A 106 -12.06 -19.67 -25.40
N ILE A 107 -11.63 -20.44 -24.40
CA ILE A 107 -11.40 -19.96 -23.02
C ILE A 107 -10.46 -18.75 -23.00
N VAL A 108 -9.35 -18.79 -23.74
CA VAL A 108 -8.40 -17.67 -23.86
C VAL A 108 -9.10 -16.41 -24.37
N ARG A 109 -9.90 -16.52 -25.44
CA ARG A 109 -10.65 -15.37 -25.99
C ARG A 109 -11.65 -14.82 -25.00
N ASP A 110 -12.45 -15.69 -24.38
CA ASP A 110 -13.49 -15.31 -23.42
C ASP A 110 -12.87 -14.64 -22.18
N THR A 111 -11.74 -15.15 -21.70
CA THR A 111 -10.97 -14.58 -20.59
C THR A 111 -10.43 -13.20 -20.93
N LEU A 112 -9.87 -13.01 -22.13
CA LEU A 112 -9.31 -11.72 -22.57
C LEU A 112 -10.40 -10.68 -22.86
N ALA A 113 -11.62 -11.10 -23.20
CA ALA A 113 -12.75 -10.20 -23.38
C ALA A 113 -13.28 -9.63 -22.05
N ASN A 114 -13.12 -10.37 -20.95
CA ASN A 114 -13.58 -9.94 -19.63
C ASN A 114 -12.49 -9.18 -18.85
N LYS A 115 -12.70 -7.87 -18.68
CA LYS A 115 -11.77 -6.95 -18.00
C LYS A 115 -11.53 -7.29 -16.53
N ASP A 116 -12.45 -7.97 -15.88
CA ASP A 116 -12.29 -8.37 -14.47
C ASP A 116 -11.17 -9.41 -14.30
N PHE A 117 -10.84 -10.13 -15.39
CA PHE A 117 -9.74 -11.09 -15.39
C PHE A 117 -8.36 -10.48 -15.66
N SER A 118 -8.28 -9.22 -16.10
CA SER A 118 -7.03 -8.57 -16.51
C SER A 118 -5.93 -8.59 -15.46
N PRO A 119 -6.19 -8.36 -14.15
CA PRO A 119 -5.15 -8.51 -13.12
C PRO A 119 -4.57 -9.93 -13.06
N TYR A 120 -5.38 -10.96 -13.26
CA TYR A 120 -4.99 -12.37 -13.15
C TYR A 120 -4.27 -12.85 -14.42
N VAL A 121 -4.76 -12.42 -15.59
CA VAL A 121 -4.03 -12.62 -16.86
C VAL A 121 -2.66 -11.97 -16.79
N LEU A 122 -2.57 -10.72 -16.33
CA LEU A 122 -1.28 -10.04 -16.18
C LEU A 122 -0.38 -10.71 -15.14
N ARG A 123 -0.93 -11.23 -14.04
CA ARG A 123 -0.17 -12.00 -13.05
C ARG A 123 0.45 -13.25 -13.67
N GLY A 124 -0.32 -14.00 -14.45
CA GLY A 124 0.18 -15.14 -15.24
C GLY A 124 1.27 -14.73 -16.24
N PHE A 125 1.00 -13.68 -17.02
CA PHE A 125 1.92 -13.19 -18.04
C PHE A 125 3.24 -12.69 -17.43
N PHE A 126 3.16 -11.96 -16.32
CA PHE A 126 4.33 -11.46 -15.59
C PHE A 126 5.11 -12.60 -14.91
N ALA A 127 4.44 -13.68 -14.49
CA ALA A 127 5.12 -14.86 -13.96
C ALA A 127 6.00 -15.54 -15.03
N GLY A 128 5.61 -15.54 -16.31
CA GLY A 128 6.47 -15.95 -17.43
C GLY A 128 7.50 -14.87 -17.79
N GLU A 129 7.05 -13.76 -18.36
CA GLU A 129 7.90 -12.76 -19.05
C GLU A 129 8.35 -11.58 -18.18
N GLY A 130 7.83 -11.46 -16.96
CA GLY A 130 8.09 -10.34 -16.07
C GLY A 130 9.49 -10.37 -15.45
N ASN A 131 10.08 -9.20 -15.19
CA ASN A 131 11.37 -9.07 -14.53
C ASN A 131 11.47 -7.87 -13.55
N ILE A 132 12.19 -8.16 -12.47
CA ILE A 132 12.55 -7.43 -11.25
C ILE A 132 13.61 -6.32 -11.24
N HIS A 133 13.77 -5.43 -12.21
CA HIS A 133 15.06 -4.73 -12.32
C HIS A 133 15.31 -3.63 -11.26
N SER A 134 16.49 -3.67 -10.64
CA SER A 134 17.06 -2.60 -9.79
C SER A 134 18.43 -2.23 -10.37
N GLY A 135 18.61 -0.98 -10.74
CA GLY A 135 19.85 -0.43 -11.31
C GLY A 135 20.59 0.49 -10.35
N ALA A 136 21.64 1.15 -10.86
CA ALA A 136 22.37 2.18 -10.15
C ALA A 136 21.47 3.36 -9.74
N HIS A 137 21.86 4.09 -8.69
CA HIS A 137 21.13 5.27 -8.17
C HIS A 137 19.66 5.01 -7.76
N ASN A 138 19.36 3.84 -7.19
CA ASN A 138 18.00 3.46 -6.77
C ASN A 138 16.95 3.43 -7.90
N ASN A 139 17.37 3.32 -9.17
CA ASN A 139 16.43 3.18 -10.27
C ASN A 139 15.77 1.78 -10.21
N ARG A 140 14.45 1.73 -10.03
CA ARG A 140 13.67 0.49 -9.89
C ARG A 140 12.59 0.45 -10.94
N VAL A 141 12.63 -0.59 -11.76
CA VAL A 141 11.68 -0.75 -12.87
C VAL A 141 11.20 -2.18 -12.96
N LEU A 142 9.92 -2.32 -13.24
CA LEU A 142 9.31 -3.58 -13.61
C LEU A 142 9.45 -3.71 -15.13
N ARG A 143 9.80 -4.89 -15.61
CA ARG A 143 9.91 -5.15 -17.06
C ARG A 143 9.03 -6.31 -17.46
N ILE A 144 8.53 -6.30 -18.68
CA ILE A 144 7.88 -7.46 -19.32
C ILE A 144 8.57 -7.67 -20.66
N ALA A 145 9.31 -8.77 -20.80
CA ALA A 145 9.97 -9.08 -22.06
C ALA A 145 8.94 -9.40 -23.14
N GLN A 146 9.16 -8.89 -24.35
CA GLN A 146 8.31 -9.17 -25.49
C GLN A 146 9.03 -8.80 -26.80
N GLY A 147 9.01 -9.71 -27.76
CA GLY A 147 9.77 -9.55 -29.01
C GLY A 147 9.40 -8.31 -29.82
N ILE A 148 8.12 -7.92 -29.81
CA ILE A 148 7.58 -6.74 -30.48
C ILE A 148 6.50 -6.07 -29.60
N ARG A 149 6.17 -4.81 -29.88
CA ARG A 149 5.04 -4.15 -29.21
C ARG A 149 3.74 -4.94 -29.44
N LYS A 150 2.99 -5.24 -28.37
CA LYS A 150 1.73 -5.98 -28.40
C LYS A 150 0.61 -5.16 -27.76
N LYS A 151 -0.41 -4.81 -28.55
CA LYS A 151 -1.56 -4.01 -28.09
C LYS A 151 -2.26 -4.63 -26.86
N TYR A 152 -2.47 -5.95 -26.83
CA TYR A 152 -3.16 -6.59 -25.72
C TYR A 152 -2.43 -6.43 -24.37
N ILE A 153 -1.09 -6.33 -24.35
CA ILE A 153 -0.33 -6.09 -23.10
C ILE A 153 -0.62 -4.67 -22.60
N GLU A 154 -0.67 -3.71 -23.52
CA GLU A 154 -0.99 -2.31 -23.21
C GLU A 154 -2.42 -2.18 -22.71
N ASP A 155 -3.35 -2.89 -23.34
CA ASP A 155 -4.75 -2.95 -22.89
C ASP A 155 -4.85 -3.53 -21.47
N LEU A 156 -4.13 -4.62 -21.17
CA LEU A 156 -4.08 -5.19 -19.82
C LEU A 156 -3.52 -4.19 -18.80
N LEU A 157 -2.40 -3.52 -19.13
CA LEU A 157 -1.78 -2.51 -18.24
C LEU A 157 -2.72 -1.32 -18.00
N ASN A 158 -3.36 -0.81 -19.05
CA ASN A 158 -4.30 0.31 -18.97
C ASN A 158 -5.52 -0.04 -18.12
N GLN A 159 -6.10 -1.24 -18.31
CA GLN A 159 -7.29 -1.70 -17.58
C GLN A 159 -7.07 -1.81 -16.08
N ILE A 160 -5.85 -2.14 -15.64
CA ILE A 160 -5.50 -2.19 -14.22
C ILE A 160 -4.96 -0.86 -13.67
N GLY A 161 -4.99 0.21 -14.47
CA GLY A 161 -4.61 1.56 -14.05
C GLY A 161 -3.11 1.85 -14.08
N ILE A 162 -2.29 1.06 -14.77
CA ILE A 162 -0.87 1.37 -14.97
C ILE A 162 -0.75 2.52 -15.98
N THR A 163 -0.24 3.67 -15.53
CA THR A 163 -0.23 4.91 -16.34
C THR A 163 1.13 5.26 -16.92
N LYS A 164 2.21 4.72 -16.35
CA LYS A 164 3.59 5.03 -16.73
C LYS A 164 4.35 3.79 -17.20
N TYR A 165 4.27 3.53 -18.50
CA TYR A 165 5.03 2.48 -19.17
C TYR A 165 5.38 2.87 -20.61
N SER A 166 6.37 2.19 -21.20
CA SER A 166 6.73 2.32 -22.60
C SER A 166 7.36 1.02 -23.12
N PHE A 167 7.17 0.73 -24.41
CA PHE A 167 7.88 -0.38 -25.05
C PHE A 167 9.23 0.11 -25.55
N TYR A 168 10.31 -0.50 -25.06
CA TYR A 168 11.67 -0.17 -25.47
C TYR A 168 12.15 -1.17 -26.53
N ALA A 169 11.91 -0.83 -27.80
CA ALA A 169 12.17 -1.71 -28.95
C ALA A 169 13.60 -2.28 -29.02
N PRO A 170 14.69 -1.50 -28.77
CA PRO A 170 16.05 -2.03 -28.85
C PRO A 170 16.33 -3.20 -27.90
N LYS A 171 15.69 -3.22 -26.71
CA LYS A 171 15.85 -4.30 -25.73
C LYS A 171 14.62 -5.20 -25.60
N ARG A 172 13.60 -5.00 -26.46
CA ARG A 172 12.42 -5.87 -26.58
C ARG A 172 11.73 -6.13 -25.23
N TYR A 173 11.41 -5.06 -24.51
CA TYR A 173 10.61 -5.15 -23.29
C TYR A 173 9.73 -3.93 -23.07
N TYR A 174 8.64 -4.11 -22.34
CA TYR A 174 7.91 -3.03 -21.68
C TYR A 174 8.66 -2.60 -20.43
N LEU A 175 8.93 -1.31 -20.31
CA LEU A 175 9.43 -0.67 -19.10
C LEU A 175 8.24 -0.11 -18.34
N ILE A 176 8.06 -0.49 -17.08
CA ILE A 176 7.02 0.03 -16.20
C ILE A 176 7.72 0.66 -14.99
N TRP A 177 7.51 1.94 -14.78
CA TRP A 177 8.18 2.73 -13.74
C TRP A 177 7.16 3.49 -12.89
N ASN A 178 7.63 4.33 -11.96
CA ASN A 178 6.82 5.11 -11.00
C ASN A 178 6.24 4.28 -9.84
N LYS A 179 6.32 4.82 -8.62
CA LYS A 179 5.84 4.20 -7.37
C LYS A 179 4.37 3.80 -7.44
N LYS A 180 3.49 4.63 -8.02
CA LYS A 180 2.06 4.29 -8.16
C LYS A 180 1.82 2.96 -8.89
N ASN A 181 2.61 2.68 -9.93
CA ASN A 181 2.52 1.41 -10.63
C ASN A 181 3.02 0.25 -9.76
N TRP A 182 4.08 0.46 -8.97
CA TRP A 182 4.53 -0.51 -7.97
C TRP A 182 3.45 -0.78 -6.91
N ASP A 183 2.71 0.25 -6.48
CA ASP A 183 1.58 0.10 -5.53
C ASP A 183 0.44 -0.72 -6.13
N ILE A 184 0.12 -0.49 -7.40
CA ILE A 184 -0.86 -1.30 -8.13
C ILE A 184 -0.39 -2.76 -8.21
N PHE A 185 0.88 -2.99 -8.55
CA PHE A 185 1.46 -4.34 -8.58
C PHE A 185 1.40 -5.04 -7.22
N ALA A 186 1.68 -4.31 -6.13
CA ALA A 186 1.62 -4.83 -4.77
C ALA A 186 0.18 -5.13 -4.34
N LYS A 187 -0.75 -4.20 -4.57
CA LYS A 187 -2.19 -4.34 -4.26
C LYS A 187 -2.80 -5.54 -4.99
N LEU A 188 -2.49 -5.68 -6.28
CA LEU A 188 -3.01 -6.76 -7.13
C LEU A 188 -2.16 -8.03 -7.06
N LYS A 189 -1.05 -8.04 -6.31
CA LYS A 189 -0.14 -9.19 -6.15
C LYS A 189 0.29 -9.77 -7.50
N ILE A 190 0.70 -8.91 -8.44
CA ILE A 190 1.04 -9.33 -9.82
C ILE A 190 2.31 -10.21 -9.86
N ALA A 191 3.25 -10.00 -8.93
CA ALA A 191 4.48 -10.79 -8.87
C ALA A 191 4.35 -12.10 -8.08
N ASP A 192 3.23 -12.34 -7.41
CA ASP A 192 3.12 -13.38 -6.37
C ASP A 192 3.04 -14.81 -6.92
N LEU A 193 2.72 -14.98 -8.21
CA LEU A 193 2.55 -16.31 -8.80
C LEU A 193 3.89 -17.04 -8.99
N HIS A 194 4.98 -16.32 -9.25
CA HIS A 194 6.32 -16.91 -9.36
C HIS A 194 7.11 -16.68 -8.06
N PRO A 195 7.60 -17.73 -7.36
CA PRO A 195 8.27 -17.60 -6.05
C PRO A 195 9.44 -16.61 -6.03
N ASP A 196 10.42 -16.76 -6.93
CA ASP A 196 11.60 -15.89 -6.96
C ASP A 196 11.25 -14.43 -7.30
N LYS A 197 10.30 -14.22 -8.22
CA LYS A 197 9.83 -12.88 -8.59
C LYS A 197 9.07 -12.24 -7.44
N LYS A 198 8.25 -13.00 -6.71
CA LYS A 198 7.57 -12.57 -5.50
C LYS A 198 8.56 -12.05 -4.46
N GLU A 199 9.53 -12.88 -4.09
CA GLU A 199 10.53 -12.50 -3.07
C GLU A 199 11.27 -11.23 -3.49
N ARG A 200 11.77 -11.18 -4.73
CA ARG A 200 12.49 -10.04 -5.28
C ARG A 200 11.62 -8.77 -5.34
N PHE A 201 10.35 -8.91 -5.72
CA PHE A 201 9.39 -7.81 -5.75
C PHE A 201 9.22 -7.21 -4.37
N TRP A 202 8.87 -8.03 -3.38
CA TRP A 202 8.59 -7.56 -2.03
C TRP A 202 9.83 -6.99 -1.34
N ARG A 203 11.01 -7.59 -1.53
CA ARG A 203 12.27 -7.04 -1.03
C ARG A 203 12.52 -5.63 -1.58
N LEU A 204 12.36 -5.43 -2.89
CA LEU A 204 12.55 -4.10 -3.50
C LEU A 204 11.42 -3.14 -3.13
N TYR A 205 10.19 -3.63 -3.04
CA TYR A 205 9.03 -2.83 -2.67
C TYR A 205 9.14 -2.31 -1.23
N SER A 206 9.53 -3.16 -0.28
CA SER A 206 9.77 -2.75 1.11
C SER A 206 10.94 -1.76 1.27
N SER A 207 11.86 -1.71 0.30
CA SER A 207 12.95 -0.73 0.28
C SER A 207 12.56 0.62 -0.32
N PHE A 208 11.33 0.80 -0.83
CA PHE A 208 10.86 2.15 -1.12
C PHE A 208 10.89 2.88 0.21
N LYS A 209 11.78 3.89 0.32
CA LYS A 209 11.70 4.85 1.42
C LYS A 209 10.23 5.27 1.48
N GLU A 210 9.65 5.24 2.68
CA GLU A 210 8.30 5.78 2.92
C GLU A 210 8.15 7.02 2.07
N GLU A 211 7.00 7.19 1.39
CA GLU A 211 6.76 8.33 0.50
C GLU A 211 7.49 9.52 1.09
N HIS A 212 8.54 9.99 0.39
CA HIS A 212 9.02 11.33 0.59
C HIS A 212 7.87 12.20 0.10
N TYR A 213 6.83 12.27 0.93
CA TYR A 213 6.04 13.44 1.20
C TYR A 213 6.94 14.61 0.87
N SER A 214 6.47 15.48 -0.04
CA SER A 214 7.18 16.70 -0.36
C SER A 214 7.70 17.31 0.94
N PRO A 215 8.84 18.02 0.95
CA PRO A 215 9.44 18.53 2.19
C PRO A 215 8.43 19.17 3.16
N ASN A 216 7.31 19.68 2.63
CA ASN A 216 6.20 20.30 3.35
C ASN A 216 4.93 19.46 3.52
N TYR A 217 4.76 18.26 2.95
CA TYR A 217 3.48 17.53 3.04
C TYR A 217 3.09 17.24 4.49
N LEU A 218 4.01 16.79 5.35
CA LEU A 218 3.67 16.56 6.76
C LEU A 218 3.31 17.86 7.47
N ILE A 219 3.96 18.97 7.09
CA ILE A 219 3.66 20.31 7.62
C ILE A 219 2.25 20.75 7.21
N GLU A 220 1.92 20.62 5.92
CA GLU A 220 0.61 21.00 5.38
C GLU A 220 -0.52 20.12 5.90
N GLU A 221 -0.30 18.81 5.99
CA GLU A 221 -1.32 17.90 6.51
C GLU A 221 -1.56 18.10 8.00
N VAL A 222 -0.51 18.28 8.81
CA VAL A 222 -0.68 18.61 10.23
C VAL A 222 -1.43 19.94 10.38
N TYR A 223 -1.05 20.97 9.63
CA TYR A 223 -1.73 22.26 9.65
C TYR A 223 -3.21 22.15 9.26
N LYS A 224 -3.55 21.44 8.18
CA LYS A 224 -4.94 21.23 7.76
C LYS A 224 -5.80 20.58 8.85
N ASN A 225 -5.25 19.57 9.54
CA ASN A 225 -5.98 18.75 10.51
C ASN A 225 -6.00 19.33 11.95
N LEU A 226 -5.33 20.45 12.20
CA LEU A 226 -5.38 21.19 13.47
C LEU A 226 -6.62 22.09 13.62
N ASN A 227 -7.79 21.64 13.12
CA ASN A 227 -9.09 22.30 13.30
C ASN A 227 -9.61 22.27 14.74
N SER A 228 -9.05 21.38 15.57
CA SER A 228 -9.35 21.26 16.99
C SER A 228 -8.04 21.11 17.75
N PRO A 229 -8.02 21.48 19.04
CA PRO A 229 -6.85 21.28 19.88
C PRO A 229 -6.38 19.83 19.90
N LYS A 230 -5.10 19.60 19.58
CA LYS A 230 -4.48 18.27 19.66
C LYS A 230 -3.10 18.36 20.31
N THR A 231 -2.74 17.30 21.01
CA THR A 231 -1.39 17.11 21.55
C THR A 231 -0.45 16.54 20.49
N THR A 232 0.86 16.73 20.65
CA THR A 232 1.87 16.09 19.78
C THR A 232 1.73 14.56 19.80
N ARG A 233 1.33 13.96 20.93
CA ARG A 233 1.11 12.50 21.05
C ARG A 233 -0.07 12.03 20.21
N GLU A 234 -1.16 12.78 20.18
CA GLU A 234 -2.32 12.46 19.34
C GLU A 234 -1.98 12.59 17.86
N LEU A 235 -1.28 13.66 17.47
CA LEU A 235 -0.80 13.83 16.10
C LEU A 235 0.12 12.67 15.69
N ALA A 236 1.06 12.27 16.55
CA ALA A 236 1.96 11.15 16.29
C ALA A 236 1.22 9.83 16.02
N LYS A 237 0.13 9.57 16.76
CA LYS A 237 -0.75 8.41 16.53
C LYS A 237 -1.49 8.51 15.21
N ILE A 238 -2.08 9.68 14.90
CA ILE A 238 -2.84 9.92 13.66
C ILE A 238 -1.97 9.69 12.43
N TYR A 239 -0.76 10.27 12.42
CA TYR A 239 0.14 10.20 11.27
C TYR A 239 1.05 8.97 11.25
N LYS A 240 1.00 8.12 12.28
CA LYS A 240 1.88 6.94 12.44
C LYS A 240 3.36 7.34 12.32
N ARG A 241 3.77 8.32 13.13
CA ARG A 241 5.12 8.89 13.14
C ARG A 241 5.63 9.03 14.56
N SER A 242 6.95 9.18 14.70
CA SER A 242 7.57 9.39 16.01
C SER A 242 7.12 10.71 16.63
N PHE A 243 7.05 10.74 17.95
CA PHE A 243 6.73 11.95 18.71
C PHE A 243 7.69 13.09 18.37
N ALA A 244 9.00 12.81 18.30
CA ALA A 244 10.03 13.80 17.96
C ALA A 244 9.76 14.46 16.60
N ARG A 245 9.42 13.65 15.58
CA ARG A 245 9.16 14.18 14.23
C ARG A 245 7.95 15.12 14.21
N LEU A 246 6.88 14.78 14.93
CA LEU A 246 5.71 15.66 14.99
C LEU A 246 5.99 16.91 15.83
N GLN A 247 6.81 16.77 16.88
CA GLN A 247 7.24 17.90 17.71
C GLN A 247 7.99 18.94 16.87
N ASP A 248 8.92 18.52 16.01
CA ASP A 248 9.64 19.42 15.10
C ASP A 248 8.70 20.18 14.16
N VAL A 249 7.69 19.47 13.62
CA VAL A 249 6.70 20.05 12.70
C VAL A 249 5.84 21.11 13.38
N VAL A 250 5.29 20.83 14.56
CA VAL A 250 4.45 21.82 15.28
C VAL A 250 5.27 22.99 15.80
N ILE A 251 6.54 22.78 16.19
CA ILE A 251 7.45 23.88 16.55
C ILE A 251 7.69 24.78 15.33
N LEU A 252 7.92 24.20 14.16
CA LEU A 252 8.11 24.96 12.92
C LEU A 252 6.84 25.75 12.55
N LEU A 253 5.66 25.13 12.60
CA LEU A 253 4.39 25.80 12.35
C LEU A 253 4.15 26.96 13.35
N LYS A 254 4.51 26.79 14.62
CA LYS A 254 4.43 27.85 15.63
C LYS A 254 5.39 29.00 15.31
N LYS A 255 6.64 28.69 14.94
CA LYS A 255 7.63 29.71 14.53
C LYS A 255 7.17 30.50 13.32
N GLN A 256 6.41 29.88 12.42
CA GLN A 256 5.79 30.52 11.25
C GLN A 256 4.50 31.31 11.60
N GLY A 257 4.08 31.35 12.87
CA GLY A 257 2.82 32.00 13.28
C GLY A 257 1.55 31.29 12.83
N ARG A 258 1.64 30.09 12.25
CA ARG A 258 0.48 29.37 11.69
C ARG A 258 -0.38 28.69 12.74
N ILE A 259 0.19 28.38 13.91
CA ILE A 259 -0.52 27.71 15.01
C ILE A 259 -0.15 28.29 16.37
N SER A 260 -1.06 28.16 17.32
CA SER A 260 -0.88 28.52 18.73
C SER A 260 -0.62 27.30 19.59
N ASN A 261 0.11 27.50 20.70
CA ASN A 261 0.37 26.48 21.71
C ASN A 261 -0.22 26.91 23.05
N PHE A 262 -0.99 26.02 23.68
CA PHE A 262 -1.54 26.20 25.01
C PHE A 262 -1.07 25.08 25.94
N GLN A 263 -0.42 25.45 27.03
CA GLN A 263 0.04 24.51 28.03
C GLN A 263 -0.99 24.35 29.15
N ILE A 264 -1.45 23.11 29.36
CA ILE A 264 -2.36 22.74 30.44
C ILE A 264 -1.66 21.67 31.28
N GLY A 265 -1.14 22.08 32.45
CA GLY A 265 -0.28 21.22 33.26
C GLY A 265 1.03 20.90 32.52
N SER A 266 1.34 19.61 32.38
CA SER A 266 2.51 19.11 31.64
C SER A 266 2.21 18.82 30.16
N VAL A 267 0.99 19.10 29.68
CA VAL A 267 0.54 18.76 28.33
C VAL A 267 0.38 20.00 27.47
N SER A 268 0.99 19.98 26.28
CA SER A 268 0.89 21.03 25.26
C SER A 268 -0.19 20.67 24.24
N TYR A 269 -1.10 21.61 24.00
CA TYR A 269 -2.14 21.52 22.98
C TYR A 269 -1.89 22.53 21.87
N TRP A 270 -1.99 22.08 20.63
CA TRP A 270 -1.79 22.86 19.43
C TRP A 270 -3.13 23.10 18.74
N THR A 271 -3.38 24.32 18.28
CA THR A 271 -4.57 24.69 17.49
C THR A 271 -4.20 25.73 16.44
N LYS A 272 -4.86 25.72 15.29
CA LYS A 272 -4.70 26.76 14.27
C LYS A 272 -5.70 27.92 14.42
N ASP A 273 -6.68 27.78 15.32
CA ASP A 273 -7.69 28.81 15.55
C ASP A 273 -7.12 29.90 16.47
N GLU A 274 -6.80 31.07 15.89
CA GLU A 274 -6.28 32.22 16.62
C GLU A 274 -7.31 32.83 17.59
N ASN A 275 -8.59 32.58 17.34
CA ASN A 275 -9.71 33.04 18.15
C ASN A 275 -10.07 32.05 19.26
N GLU A 276 -9.31 30.98 19.43
CA GLU A 276 -9.53 29.97 20.48
C GLU A 276 -8.61 30.22 21.70
N LEU A 277 -9.17 30.04 22.90
CA LEU A 277 -8.44 29.99 24.16
C LEU A 277 -8.70 28.65 24.84
N ILE A 278 -7.64 27.90 25.10
CA ILE A 278 -7.75 26.60 25.75
C ILE A 278 -7.46 26.72 27.23
N ILE A 279 -8.40 26.32 28.09
CA ILE A 279 -8.23 26.33 29.55
C ILE A 279 -8.56 24.97 30.16
N SER A 280 -8.05 24.73 31.37
CA SER A 280 -8.38 23.51 32.12
C SER A 280 -9.79 23.55 32.72
N LYS A 281 -10.37 22.38 33.03
CA LYS A 281 -11.62 22.28 33.81
C LYS A 281 -11.56 23.06 35.13
N ILE A 282 -10.41 23.09 35.81
CA ILE A 282 -10.24 23.85 37.06
C ILE A 282 -10.35 25.35 36.79
N LYS A 283 -9.66 25.85 35.76
CA LYS A 283 -9.73 27.27 35.37
C LYS A 283 -11.14 27.69 34.96
N LYS A 284 -11.90 26.82 34.30
CA LYS A 284 -13.32 27.05 34.01
C LYS A 284 -14.13 27.29 35.29
N LYS A 285 -13.93 26.47 36.32
CA LYS A 285 -14.62 26.65 37.62
C LYS A 285 -14.25 27.97 38.30
N TYR A 286 -12.98 28.39 38.23
CA TYR A 286 -12.56 29.70 38.74
C TYR A 286 -13.24 30.83 37.97
N LEU A 287 -13.31 30.73 36.64
CA LEU A 287 -13.99 31.70 35.78
C LEU A 287 -15.51 31.80 36.06
N GLU A 288 -16.15 30.67 36.35
CA GLU A 288 -17.57 30.64 36.74
C GLU A 288 -17.80 31.27 38.11
N PHE A 289 -16.89 31.03 39.06
CA PHE A 289 -16.97 31.62 40.40
C PHE A 289 -16.68 33.13 40.42
N SER A 290 -15.91 33.63 39.44
CA SER A 290 -15.62 35.06 39.28
C SER A 290 -16.71 35.85 38.54
N LYS A 291 -17.88 35.26 38.25
CA LYS A 291 -19.05 36.01 37.71
C LYS A 291 -19.47 37.19 38.59
N SER A 292 -19.24 37.09 39.90
CA SER A 292 -19.35 38.18 40.87
C SER A 292 -17.96 38.58 41.38
N PRO A 293 -17.72 39.83 41.82
CA PRO A 293 -16.47 40.23 42.45
C PRO A 293 -16.15 39.40 43.71
N ARG A 294 -14.97 38.78 43.78
CA ARG A 294 -14.56 37.88 44.87
C ARG A 294 -13.13 38.14 45.32
N LEU A 295 -12.84 38.06 46.63
CA LEU A 295 -11.47 38.10 47.14
C LEU A 295 -10.75 36.76 46.88
N THR A 296 -9.42 36.78 46.74
CA THR A 296 -8.61 35.56 46.52
C THR A 296 -8.85 34.50 47.61
N PHE A 297 -9.05 34.91 48.87
CA PHE A 297 -9.34 34.00 49.99
C PHE A 297 -10.65 33.22 49.80
N GLU A 298 -11.65 33.80 49.13
CA GLU A 298 -12.91 33.10 48.85
C GLU A 298 -12.69 31.97 47.84
N PHE A 299 -11.81 32.16 46.84
CA PHE A 299 -11.41 31.10 45.91
C PHE A 299 -10.65 29.99 46.64
N SER A 300 -9.68 30.35 47.50
CA SER A 300 -8.89 29.36 48.23
C SER A 300 -9.78 28.48 49.11
N LYS A 301 -10.75 29.10 49.82
CA LYS A 301 -11.76 28.39 50.62
C LYS A 301 -12.66 27.51 49.74
N LYS A 302 -13.21 28.04 48.63
CA LYS A 302 -14.13 27.31 47.75
C LYS A 302 -13.49 26.09 47.08
N PHE A 303 -12.23 26.23 46.64
CA PHE A 303 -11.50 25.20 45.91
C PHE A 303 -10.59 24.33 46.79
N LYS A 304 -10.61 24.55 48.11
CA LYS A 304 -9.80 23.81 49.10
C LYS A 304 -8.32 23.78 48.75
N VAL A 305 -7.77 24.94 48.40
CA VAL A 305 -6.33 25.12 48.13
C VAL A 305 -5.80 26.30 48.93
N ASP A 306 -4.49 26.42 49.05
CA ASP A 306 -3.88 27.58 49.69
C ASP A 306 -4.11 28.88 48.88
N TRP A 307 -3.88 30.02 49.54
CA TRP A 307 -4.06 31.33 48.95
C TRP A 307 -3.13 31.59 47.74
N GLN A 308 -1.87 31.13 47.81
CA GLN A 308 -0.87 31.34 46.76
C GLN A 308 -1.26 30.58 45.48
N SER A 309 -1.71 29.33 45.62
CA SER A 309 -2.23 28.49 44.55
C SER A 309 -3.43 29.11 43.86
N SER A 310 -4.39 29.67 44.62
CA SER A 310 -5.52 30.39 44.04
C SER A 310 -5.09 31.68 43.35
N ASN A 311 -4.21 32.45 43.97
CA ASN A 311 -3.68 33.69 43.38
C ASN A 311 -2.96 33.42 42.05
N ARG A 312 -2.12 32.37 42.00
CA ARG A 312 -1.42 31.95 40.77
C ARG A 312 -2.41 31.62 39.65
N ARG A 313 -3.45 30.84 39.93
CA ARG A 313 -4.49 30.49 38.94
C ARG A 313 -5.25 31.72 38.44
N LEU A 314 -5.57 32.66 39.33
CA LEU A 314 -6.23 33.92 38.96
C LEU A 314 -5.32 34.82 38.13
N LYS A 315 -4.03 34.91 38.48
CA LYS A 315 -3.01 35.60 37.67
C LYS A 315 -2.83 34.98 36.29
N GLU A 316 -2.90 33.66 36.17
CA GLU A 316 -2.90 32.99 34.87
C GLU A 316 -4.15 33.32 34.06
N LEU A 317 -5.34 33.39 34.67
CA LEU A 317 -6.57 33.82 34.00
C LEU A 317 -6.53 35.31 33.62
N GLU A 318 -5.88 36.16 34.43
CA GLU A 318 -5.69 37.58 34.16
C GLU A 318 -4.79 37.80 32.95
N LYS A 319 -3.68 37.04 32.84
CA LYS A 319 -2.81 37.06 31.65
C LYS A 319 -3.54 36.65 30.36
N LEU A 320 -4.63 35.88 30.48
CA LEU A 320 -5.48 35.50 29.35
C LEU A 320 -6.63 36.49 29.12
N GLU A 321 -6.65 37.62 29.84
CA GLU A 321 -7.72 38.63 29.83
C GLU A 321 -9.11 38.07 30.15
N LEU A 322 -9.19 36.98 30.93
CA LEU A 322 -10.45 36.31 31.30
C LEU A 322 -11.00 36.76 32.66
N VAL A 323 -10.13 37.34 33.49
CA VAL A 323 -10.49 38.02 34.74
C VAL A 323 -9.64 39.28 34.89
N ARG A 324 -10.09 40.21 35.71
CA ARG A 324 -9.29 41.38 36.13
C ARG A 324 -9.38 41.60 37.63
N ARG A 325 -8.33 42.16 38.22
CA ARG A 325 -8.35 42.61 39.61
C ARG A 325 -8.79 44.07 39.71
N ARG A 326 -9.81 44.33 40.52
CA ARG A 326 -10.31 45.69 40.83
C ARG A 326 -9.44 46.37 41.90
N GLU A 327 -9.64 47.67 42.08
CA GLU A 327 -9.00 48.48 43.13
C GLU A 327 -9.29 47.94 44.54
N ASP A 328 -10.50 47.44 44.79
CA ASP A 328 -10.90 46.75 46.03
C ASP A 328 -10.26 45.36 46.21
N LYS A 329 -9.25 45.04 45.40
CA LYS A 329 -8.51 43.78 45.36
C LYS A 329 -9.35 42.54 44.98
N LYS A 330 -10.63 42.70 44.60
CA LYS A 330 -11.49 41.60 44.16
C LYS A 330 -11.27 41.26 42.68
N TRP A 331 -11.44 39.98 42.37
CA TRP A 331 -11.40 39.44 41.02
C TRP A 331 -12.78 39.39 40.42
N ILE A 332 -12.91 39.83 39.17
CA ILE A 332 -14.15 39.76 38.40
C ILE A 332 -13.87 39.22 37.00
N LYS A 333 -14.80 38.41 36.48
CA LYS A 333 -14.78 37.91 35.11
C LYS A 333 -14.89 39.07 34.13
N THR A 334 -14.09 39.01 33.07
CA THR A 334 -14.16 39.92 31.91
C THR A 334 -14.88 39.23 30.75
N GLN A 335 -15.34 40.02 29.77
CA GLN A 335 -15.89 39.47 28.55
C GLN A 335 -14.76 38.86 27.72
N ALA A 336 -14.88 37.57 27.40
CA ALA A 336 -13.87 36.88 26.61
C ALA A 336 -13.95 37.35 25.16
N LYS A 337 -12.83 37.85 24.62
CA LYS A 337 -12.69 38.20 23.19
C LYS A 337 -12.57 36.96 22.29
N LYS A 338 -12.19 35.82 22.88
CA LYS A 338 -11.89 34.57 22.21
C LYS A 338 -12.82 33.45 22.69
N LYS A 339 -13.11 32.49 21.82
CA LYS A 339 -13.87 31.28 22.13
C LYS A 339 -13.11 30.42 23.12
N ILE A 340 -13.72 30.08 24.25
CA ILE A 340 -13.08 29.27 25.29
C ILE A 340 -13.37 27.79 25.06
N THR A 341 -12.33 27.00 24.81
CA THR A 341 -12.38 25.54 24.77
C THR A 341 -11.82 24.98 26.08
N VAL A 342 -12.58 24.10 26.71
CA VAL A 342 -12.22 23.54 28.02
C VAL A 342 -11.75 22.10 27.83
N ILE A 343 -10.51 21.84 28.23
CA ILE A 343 -9.89 20.51 28.15
C ILE A 343 -9.57 20.02 29.56
N GLY A 344 -9.79 18.73 29.82
CA GLY A 344 -9.46 18.04 31.06
C GLY A 344 -10.45 16.95 31.38
#